data_AF-A0A969T665-F1
#
_entry.id   AF-A0A969T665-F1
#
_cell.length_a   1.000
_cell.length_b   1.000
_cell.length_c   1.000
_cell.angle_alpha   90.00
_cell.angle_beta   90.00
_cell.angle_gamma   90.00
#
_symmetry.space_group_name_H-M   'P 1'
#
loop_
_entity.id
_entity.type
_entity.pdbx_description
1 polymer ?
#
loop_
_entity_poly.entity_id
_entity_poly.type
_entity_poly.pdbx_seq_one_letter_code
_entity_poly.pdbx_strand_id
1 'polypeptide(L)' 'MERTQPVVAQQHFNKSIEEVWNAITHVGHMTQWFFENIPAFEAKVGFETSFNVHANGRDYLHLWKITEVIPLEKIVY' A
#
# COMPACT_ATOMS: atom_id res chain seq x y z
N MET A 1 -4.61 6.76 26.40
CA MET A 1 -4.16 5.77 25.40
C MET A 1 -2.70 6.04 25.12
N GLU A 2 -1.80 5.14 25.51
CA GLU A 2 -0.38 5.27 25.15
C GLU A 2 -0.26 5.25 23.62
N ARG A 3 0.25 6.35 23.05
CA ARG A 3 0.70 6.34 21.65
C ARG A 3 2.00 5.56 21.63
N THR A 4 1.97 4.33 21.13
CA THR A 4 3.17 3.61 20.73
C THR A 4 3.94 4.45 19.72
N GLN A 5 5.27 4.52 19.85
CA GLN A 5 6.09 5.26 18.90
C GLN A 5 5.92 4.71 17.48
N PRO A 6 5.93 5.56 16.44
CA PRO A 6 5.76 5.10 15.07
C PRO A 6 6.95 4.26 14.63
N VAL A 7 6.70 3.27 13.78
CA VAL A 7 7.75 2.61 13.01
C VAL A 7 8.05 3.49 11.81
N VAL A 8 9.30 3.94 11.68
CA VAL A 8 9.77 4.78 10.56
C VAL A 8 10.87 4.04 9.82
N ALA A 9 10.68 3.83 8.52
CA ALA A 9 11.70 3.27 7.62
C ALA A 9 11.92 4.22 6.45
N GLN A 10 13.18 4.34 6.01
CA GLN A 10 13.58 5.18 4.90
C GLN A 10 14.48 4.39 3.96
N GLN A 11 14.27 4.57 2.66
CA GLN A 11 15.06 3.92 1.63
C GLN A 11 15.25 4.84 0.44
N HIS A 12 16.44 4.81 -0.16
CA HIS A 12 16.75 5.55 -1.38
C HIS A 12 16.65 4.63 -2.61
N PHE A 13 16.02 5.13 -3.67
CA PHE A 13 15.90 4.44 -4.94
C PHE A 13 16.53 5.28 -6.05
N ASN A 14 17.39 4.67 -6.87
CA ASN A 14 17.97 5.32 -8.05
C ASN A 14 17.01 5.21 -9.25
N LYS A 15 15.84 5.82 -9.11
CA LYS A 15 14.71 5.78 -10.06
C LYS A 15 13.95 7.09 -10.06
N SER A 16 13.19 7.37 -11.11
CA SER A 16 12.36 8.58 -11.16
C SER A 16 11.24 8.53 -10.13
N ILE A 17 10.70 9.68 -9.74
CA ILE A 17 9.60 9.73 -8.78
C ILE A 17 8.34 9.05 -9.34
N GLU A 18 8.12 9.14 -10.64
CA GLU A 18 7.01 8.50 -11.35
C GLU A 18 7.13 6.98 -11.35
N GLU A 19 8.34 6.44 -11.56
CA GLU A 19 8.59 5.00 -11.49
C GLU A 19 8.31 4.47 -10.08
N VAL A 20 8.83 5.16 -9.04
CA VAL A 20 8.61 4.77 -7.64
C VAL A 20 7.14 4.88 -7.25
N TRP A 21 6.48 5.97 -7.65
CA TRP A 21 5.05 6.17 -7.39
C TRP A 21 4.21 5.06 -8.05
N ASN A 22 4.45 4.77 -9.32
CA ASN A 22 3.75 3.69 -10.02
C ASN A 22 3.98 2.32 -9.37
N ALA A 23 5.16 2.06 -8.80
CA ALA A 23 5.43 0.81 -8.09
C ALA A 23 4.54 0.59 -6.85
N ILE A 24 4.06 1.68 -6.24
CA ILE A 24 3.20 1.65 -5.04
C ILE A 24 1.73 2.00 -5.33
N THR A 25 1.39 2.50 -6.52
CA THR A 25 0.00 2.90 -6.87
C THR A 25 -0.60 2.20 -8.07
N HIS A 26 0.19 1.51 -8.89
CA HIS A 26 -0.33 0.75 -10.03
C HIS A 26 -0.50 -0.71 -9.63
N VAL A 27 -1.73 -1.21 -9.61
CA VAL A 27 -2.06 -2.58 -9.15
C VAL A 27 -1.19 -3.65 -9.83
N GLY A 28 -0.93 -3.52 -11.14
CA GLY A 28 -0.11 -4.48 -11.90
C GLY A 28 1.37 -4.49 -11.50
N HIS A 29 1.88 -3.43 -10.88
CA HIS A 29 3.21 -3.41 -10.28
C HIS A 29 3.18 -3.88 -8.83
N MET A 30 2.17 -3.46 -8.06
CA MET A 30 2.01 -3.83 -6.65
C MET A 30 1.90 -5.35 -6.48
N THR A 31 1.20 -6.03 -7.38
CA THR A 31 1.05 -7.50 -7.33
C THR A 31 2.35 -8.26 -7.60
N GLN A 32 3.39 -7.60 -8.14
CA GLN A 32 4.69 -8.25 -8.39
C GLN A 32 5.57 -8.35 -7.14
N TRP A 33 5.35 -7.51 -6.13
CA TRP A 33 6.25 -7.42 -4.97
C TRP A 33 5.57 -7.21 -3.62
N PHE A 34 4.34 -6.71 -3.58
CA PHE A 34 3.65 -6.38 -2.33
C PHE A 34 2.67 -7.49 -1.91
N PHE A 35 1.54 -7.63 -2.60
CA PHE A 35 0.57 -8.70 -2.39
C PHE A 35 -0.03 -9.13 -3.73
N GLU A 36 0.12 -10.40 -4.09
CA GLU A 36 -0.32 -10.94 -5.38
C GLU A 36 -1.86 -10.94 -5.56
N ASN A 37 -2.61 -10.97 -4.45
CA ASN A 37 -4.06 -11.15 -4.44
C ASN A 37 -4.84 -9.85 -4.18
N ILE A 38 -4.22 -8.68 -4.39
CA ILE A 38 -4.93 -7.40 -4.37
C ILE A 38 -5.93 -7.38 -5.54
N PRO A 39 -7.25 -7.30 -5.28
CA PRO A 39 -8.25 -7.41 -6.34
C PRO A 39 -8.31 -6.14 -7.21
N ALA A 40 -8.13 -4.99 -6.59
CA ALA A 40 -8.11 -3.68 -7.22
C ALA A 40 -7.39 -2.68 -6.32
N PHE A 41 -6.81 -1.66 -6.94
CA PHE A 41 -6.21 -0.52 -6.24
C PHE A 41 -6.37 0.76 -7.06
N GLU A 42 -6.87 1.82 -6.42
CA GLU A 42 -6.84 3.18 -6.96
C GLU A 42 -6.27 4.13 -5.91
N ALA A 43 -5.26 4.92 -6.30
CA ALA A 43 -4.73 6.00 -5.47
C ALA A 43 -5.69 7.21 -5.43
N LYS A 44 -6.86 7.00 -4.81
CA LYS A 44 -7.93 7.99 -4.69
C LYS A 44 -8.52 7.94 -3.30
N VAL A 45 -8.62 9.10 -2.64
CA VAL A 45 -9.23 9.21 -1.30
C VAL A 45 -10.64 8.60 -1.31
N GLY A 46 -10.89 7.72 -0.34
CA GLY A 46 -12.15 6.97 -0.21
C GLY A 46 -12.20 5.65 -0.98
N PHE A 47 -11.19 5.30 -1.78
CA PHE A 47 -11.08 3.96 -2.35
C PHE A 47 -10.89 2.93 -1.23
N GLU A 48 -11.59 1.81 -1.34
CA GLU A 48 -11.56 0.71 -0.38
C GLU A 48 -11.31 -0.61 -1.12
N THR A 49 -10.52 -1.48 -0.50
CA THR A 49 -10.28 -2.84 -1.00
C THR A 49 -10.11 -3.80 0.17
N SER A 50 -10.46 -5.07 -0.03
CA SER A 50 -10.27 -6.11 0.97
C SER A 50 -9.84 -7.41 0.33
N PHE A 51 -8.90 -8.08 0.99
CA PHE A 51 -8.37 -9.36 0.54
C PHE A 51 -7.79 -10.12 1.73
N ASN A 52 -7.81 -11.44 1.65
CA ASN A 52 -7.38 -12.30 2.75
C ASN A 52 -5.97 -12.82 2.47
N VAL A 53 -5.07 -12.73 3.44
CA VAL A 53 -3.74 -13.34 3.37
C VAL A 53 -3.71 -14.53 4.30
N HIS A 54 -3.48 -15.72 3.73
CA HIS A 54 -3.32 -16.93 4.50
C HIS A 54 -1.87 -17.08 4.96
N ALA A 55 -1.64 -17.10 6.26
CA ALA A 55 -0.31 -17.31 6.84
C ALA A 55 -0.41 -18.12 8.13
N ASN A 56 0.53 -19.06 8.35
CA ASN A 56 0.60 -19.87 9.57
C ASN A 56 -0.73 -20.58 9.93
N GLY A 57 -1.47 -21.06 8.92
CA GLY A 57 -2.75 -21.76 9.13
C GLY A 57 -3.91 -20.84 9.54
N ARG A 58 -3.74 -19.53 9.43
CA ARG A 58 -4.76 -18.53 9.76
C ARG A 58 -4.93 -17.52 8.63
N ASP A 59 -6.16 -17.06 8.52
CA ASP A 59 -6.55 -15.98 7.62
C ASP A 59 -6.43 -14.61 8.29
N TYR A 60 -5.79 -13.69 7.59
CA TYR A 60 -5.64 -12.30 7.96
C TYR A 60 -6.34 -11.45 6.91
N LEU A 61 -7.55 -10.97 7.24
CA LEU A 61 -8.29 -10.09 6.35
C LEU A 61 -7.67 -8.69 6.37
N HIS A 62 -7.10 -8.29 5.24
CA HIS A 62 -6.67 -6.91 5.01
C HIS A 62 -7.89 -6.07 4.61
N LEU A 63 -8.05 -4.94 5.29
CA LEU A 63 -9.10 -3.95 5.03
C LEU A 63 -8.38 -2.61 4.81
N TRP A 64 -8.36 -2.12 3.57
CA TRP A 64 -7.63 -0.90 3.22
C TRP A 64 -8.59 0.22 2.85
N LYS A 65 -8.26 1.45 3.26
CA LYS A 65 -8.99 2.65 2.87
C LYS A 65 -8.03 3.80 2.64
N ILE A 66 -7.98 4.30 1.41
CA ILE A 66 -7.15 5.46 1.12
C ILE A 66 -7.73 6.70 1.80
N THR A 67 -6.94 7.31 2.70
CA THR A 67 -7.35 8.49 3.48
C THR A 67 -6.72 9.79 2.98
N GLU A 68 -5.55 9.70 2.33
CA GLU A 68 -4.85 10.86 1.78
C GLU A 68 -4.04 10.49 0.54
N VAL A 69 -4.05 11.37 -0.47
CA VAL A 69 -3.24 11.24 -1.68
C VAL A 69 -2.75 12.61 -2.12
N ILE A 70 -1.43 12.75 -2.24
CA ILE A 70 -0.76 13.83 -2.95
C ILE A 70 0.08 13.16 -4.04
N PRO A 71 -0.31 13.26 -5.33
CA PRO A 71 0.37 12.54 -6.42
C PRO A 71 1.87 12.79 -6.43
N LEU A 72 2.66 11.72 -6.61
CA LEU A 72 4.13 11.75 -6.65
C LEU A 72 4.80 12.19 -5.33
N GLU A 73 4.06 12.29 -4.23
CA GLU A 73 4.59 12.80 -2.95
C GLU A 73 4.17 11.94 -1.76
N LYS A 74 2.87 11.64 -1.61
CA LYS A 74 2.33 10.99 -0.41
C LYS A 74 1.09 10.17 -0.67
N ILE A 75 1.02 8.98 -0.10
CA ILE A 75 -0.18 8.14 -0.05
C ILE A 75 -0.35 7.54 1.35
N VAL A 76 -1.58 7.51 1.85
CA VAL A 76 -1.94 6.93 3.17
C VAL A 76 -3.15 6.01 3.00
N TYR A 77 -3.00 4.76 3.46
CA TYR A 77 -4.01 3.68 3.43
C TYR A 77 -4.47 3.27 4.83
#